data_AF-A0AA36IND7-F1
#
_entry.id   AF-A0AA36IND7-F1
#
_cell.length_a   1.000
_cell.length_b   1.000
_cell.length_c   1.000
_cell.angle_alpha   90.00
_cell.angle_beta   90.00
_cell.angle_gamma   90.00
#
_symmetry.space_group_name_H-M   'P 1'
#
loop_
_entity.id
_entity.type
_entity.pdbx_description
1 polymer ?
#
loop_
_entity_poly.entity_id
_entity_poly.type
_entity_poly.pdbx_seq_one_letter_code
_entity_poly.pdbx_strand_id
1 'polypeptide(L)'
;MRSRQRNGRRIEEERPWIARCFDLLTPSGFALAVSEICRCVPGSLVVIAICCNSFCTTSRHTAGRTVLRPQGNSGYVFVDEGNKLSSRVAAMLYLCAWKKLVWLVEQPDGSFLPRMPRWQTIWTNMEAFSGIFYMGAFGGPTPKRHRVWSNSKKLVDALNERAGHMSRDEQQKLASSTQLVTKYVDRNGAKRFQGKRDALRASQTYTKQFGKFLTRVAMSLHNDNTPGPKHPCDLPNDLTDFELFEKFCVQSSGEGLDRLGDGWADATWPM
;
A
#
# COMPACT_ATOMS: atom_id res chain seq x y z
N MET A 1 -3.59 17.87 -33.77
CA MET A 1 -3.14 16.71 -32.95
C MET A 1 -4.13 15.56 -33.13
N ARG A 2 -3.80 14.55 -33.95
CA ARG A 2 -4.68 13.38 -34.15
C ARG A 2 -4.42 12.38 -33.02
N SER A 3 -5.33 12.28 -32.05
CA SER A 3 -5.29 11.22 -31.04
C SER A 3 -5.58 9.89 -31.74
N ARG A 4 -4.53 9.14 -32.07
CA ARG A 4 -4.67 7.73 -32.45
C ARG A 4 -5.24 6.98 -31.24
N GLN A 5 -6.57 6.83 -31.19
CA GLN A 5 -7.22 5.82 -30.36
C GLN A 5 -6.75 4.46 -30.88
N ARG A 6 -5.71 3.90 -30.26
CA ARG A 6 -5.37 2.50 -30.43
C ARG A 6 -6.49 1.68 -29.79
N ASN A 7 -7.45 1.27 -30.61
CA ASN A 7 -8.38 0.18 -30.32
C ASN A 7 -7.60 -1.13 -30.16
N GLY A 8 -6.85 -1.25 -29.06
CA GLY A 8 -6.41 -2.54 -28.57
C GLY A 8 -7.51 -3.06 -27.67
N ARG A 9 -8.30 -4.04 -28.15
CA ARG A 9 -9.07 -4.90 -27.25
C ARG A 9 -8.08 -5.37 -26.19
N ARG A 10 -8.30 -4.96 -24.94
CA ARG A 10 -7.64 -5.60 -23.79
C ARG A 10 -8.06 -7.06 -23.92
N ILE A 11 -7.13 -7.92 -24.32
CA ILE A 11 -7.19 -9.30 -23.86
C ILE A 11 -7.06 -9.12 -22.35
N GLU A 12 -8.19 -9.10 -21.64
CA GLU A 12 -8.19 -9.36 -20.22
C GLU A 12 -7.63 -10.77 -20.12
N GLU A 13 -6.29 -10.88 -19.98
CA GLU A 13 -5.70 -12.09 -19.45
C GLU A 13 -6.51 -12.41 -18.21
N GLU A 14 -7.24 -13.52 -18.25
CA GLU A 14 -8.07 -13.99 -17.16
C GLU A 14 -7.17 -14.11 -15.94
N ARG A 15 -7.18 -13.07 -15.10
CA ARG A 15 -6.57 -13.17 -13.79
C ARG A 15 -7.39 -14.23 -13.05
N PRO A 16 -6.75 -15.21 -12.40
CA PRO A 16 -7.45 -16.17 -11.56
C PRO A 16 -8.40 -15.40 -10.63
N TRP A 17 -9.63 -15.88 -10.46
CA TRP A 17 -10.66 -15.19 -9.67
C TRP A 17 -10.18 -14.83 -8.27
N ILE A 18 -9.32 -15.66 -7.66
CA ILE A 18 -8.65 -15.43 -6.37
C ILE A 18 -7.90 -14.07 -6.37
N ALA A 19 -7.22 -13.73 -7.46
CA ALA A 19 -6.49 -12.47 -7.56
C ALA A 19 -7.40 -11.24 -7.59
N ARG A 20 -8.71 -11.40 -7.88
CA ARG A 20 -9.69 -10.30 -7.84
C ARG A 20 -10.24 -10.09 -6.42
N CYS A 21 -10.37 -11.14 -5.63
CA CYS A 21 -10.86 -11.05 -4.24
C CYS A 21 -9.91 -10.26 -3.34
N PHE A 22 -8.60 -10.28 -3.62
CA PHE A 22 -7.60 -9.46 -2.91
C PHE A 22 -7.28 -8.13 -3.61
N ASP A 23 -7.97 -7.80 -4.71
CA ASP A 23 -7.76 -6.54 -5.40
C ASP A 23 -8.45 -5.40 -4.64
N LEU A 24 -7.65 -4.56 -3.99
CA LEU A 24 -8.08 -3.35 -3.30
C LEU A 24 -8.78 -2.32 -4.19
N LEU A 25 -8.90 -2.53 -5.51
CA LEU A 25 -9.72 -1.71 -6.41
C LEU A 25 -11.16 -2.24 -6.56
N THR A 26 -11.42 -3.50 -6.21
CA THR A 26 -12.77 -4.08 -6.19
C THR A 26 -13.46 -3.78 -4.85
N PRO A 27 -14.80 -3.62 -4.79
CA PRO A 27 -15.51 -3.48 -3.52
C PRO A 27 -15.22 -4.62 -2.54
N SER A 28 -15.21 -5.87 -3.02
CA SER A 28 -14.96 -7.06 -2.20
C SER A 28 -13.56 -7.07 -1.58
N GLY A 29 -12.50 -6.78 -2.37
CA GLY A 29 -11.14 -6.73 -1.82
C GLY A 29 -10.92 -5.59 -0.85
N PHE A 30 -11.60 -4.45 -1.04
CA PHE A 30 -11.58 -3.38 -0.05
C PHE A 30 -12.34 -3.75 1.23
N ALA A 31 -13.52 -4.37 1.11
CA ALA A 31 -14.30 -4.84 2.26
C ALA A 31 -13.52 -5.89 3.07
N LEU A 32 -12.86 -6.83 2.39
CA LEU A 32 -11.99 -7.81 3.05
C LEU A 32 -10.84 -7.14 3.80
N ALA A 33 -10.14 -6.19 3.18
CA ALA A 33 -9.07 -5.45 3.85
C ALA A 33 -9.54 -4.65 5.06
N VAL A 34 -10.72 -4.01 4.98
CA VAL A 34 -11.37 -3.35 6.12
C VAL A 34 -11.70 -4.36 7.22
N SER A 35 -12.25 -5.51 6.86
CA SER A 35 -12.55 -6.60 7.80
C SER A 35 -11.30 -7.09 8.54
N GLU A 36 -10.18 -7.28 7.85
CA GLU A 36 -8.90 -7.68 8.47
C GLU A 36 -8.37 -6.62 9.44
N ILE A 37 -8.45 -5.34 9.07
CA ILE A 37 -8.10 -4.23 9.98
C ILE A 37 -9.03 -4.23 11.19
N CYS A 38 -10.32 -4.50 11.01
CA CYS A 38 -11.29 -4.57 12.11
C CYS A 38 -11.02 -5.73 13.07
N ARG A 39 -10.43 -6.84 12.60
CA ARG A 39 -10.01 -8.00 13.43
C ARG A 39 -8.73 -7.74 14.22
N CYS A 40 -7.90 -6.80 13.79
CA CYS A 40 -6.68 -6.43 14.50
C CYS A 40 -6.99 -5.84 15.89
N VAL A 41 -6.18 -6.22 16.88
CA VAL A 41 -6.22 -5.66 18.25
C VAL A 41 -5.39 -4.38 18.34
N PRO A 42 -5.70 -3.46 19.27
CA PRO A 42 -4.90 -2.27 19.50
C PRO A 42 -3.39 -2.55 19.57
N GLY A 43 -2.60 -1.70 18.94
CA GLY A 43 -1.16 -1.82 18.80
C GLY A 43 -0.68 -2.68 17.62
N SER A 44 -1.52 -3.54 17.04
CA SER A 44 -1.11 -4.41 15.92
C SER A 44 -0.51 -3.59 14.76
N LEU A 45 0.53 -4.12 14.11
CA LEU A 45 1.17 -3.48 12.96
C LEU A 45 0.43 -3.82 11.65
N VAL A 46 -0.09 -2.80 10.98
CA VAL A 46 -0.66 -2.87 9.64
C VAL A 46 0.32 -2.27 8.63
N VAL A 47 0.86 -3.08 7.73
CA VAL A 47 1.79 -2.63 6.68
C VAL A 47 1.06 -2.52 5.35
N ILE A 48 1.11 -1.36 4.72
CA ILE A 48 0.41 -1.08 3.47
C ILE A 48 1.40 -0.60 2.40
N ALA A 49 1.42 -1.31 1.29
CA ALA A 49 2.21 -0.99 0.11
C ALA A 49 1.28 -0.55 -1.02
N ILE A 50 1.37 0.70 -1.46
CA ILE A 50 0.57 1.16 -2.60
C ILE A 50 1.33 0.90 -3.90
N CYS A 51 0.66 0.37 -4.93
CA CYS A 51 1.28 0.25 -6.24
C CYS A 51 1.70 1.63 -6.77
N CYS A 52 3.00 1.84 -6.99
CA CYS A 52 3.55 3.14 -7.35
C CYS A 52 3.32 3.56 -8.81
N ASN A 53 2.60 2.75 -9.61
CA ASN A 53 2.54 2.87 -11.07
C ASN A 53 2.21 4.28 -11.56
N SER A 54 1.19 4.95 -11.01
CA SER A 54 0.83 6.31 -11.40
C SER A 54 1.45 7.39 -10.52
N PHE A 55 2.12 7.03 -9.41
CA PHE A 55 2.65 7.99 -8.44
C PHE A 55 4.17 8.17 -8.54
N CYS A 56 4.89 7.26 -9.18
CA CYS A 56 6.34 7.34 -9.30
C CYS A 56 6.79 8.47 -10.24
N THR A 57 7.99 9.00 -9.99
CA THR A 57 8.57 10.09 -10.79
C THR A 57 8.65 9.75 -12.28
N THR A 58 8.92 8.50 -12.63
CA THR A 58 9.06 8.05 -14.02
C THR A 58 7.74 8.07 -14.80
N SER A 59 6.60 7.87 -14.13
CA SER A 59 5.28 7.95 -14.77
C SER A 59 4.64 9.33 -14.67
N ARG A 60 5.21 10.26 -13.89
CA ARG A 60 4.67 11.61 -13.64
C ARG A 60 4.21 12.32 -14.91
N HIS A 61 5.04 12.34 -15.94
CA HIS A 61 4.73 13.03 -17.20
C HIS A 61 3.55 12.37 -17.92
N THR A 62 3.56 11.04 -18.05
CA THR A 62 2.46 10.28 -18.67
C THR A 62 1.17 10.40 -17.86
N ALA A 63 1.27 10.33 -16.53
CA ALA A 63 0.15 10.47 -15.62
C ALA A 63 -0.39 11.92 -15.54
N GLY A 64 0.34 12.90 -16.08
CA GLY A 64 -0.03 14.32 -16.00
C GLY A 64 -0.04 14.88 -14.58
N ARG A 65 0.69 14.27 -13.64
CA ARG A 65 0.73 14.71 -12.24
C ARG A 65 1.69 15.88 -12.07
N THR A 66 1.21 16.96 -11.45
CA THR A 66 2.02 18.13 -11.08
C THR A 66 1.72 18.51 -9.63
N VAL A 67 2.47 19.48 -9.09
CA VAL A 67 2.20 20.00 -7.74
C VAL A 67 0.79 20.60 -7.67
N LEU A 68 0.37 21.31 -8.71
CA LEU A 68 -0.97 21.92 -8.81
C LEU A 68 -2.06 20.91 -9.19
N ARG A 69 -1.69 19.81 -9.84
CA ARG A 69 -2.61 18.74 -10.26
C ARG A 69 -2.10 17.38 -9.75
N PRO A 70 -2.11 17.14 -8.42
CA PRO A 70 -1.56 15.93 -7.85
C PRO A 70 -2.31 14.67 -8.30
N GLN A 71 -3.59 14.79 -8.63
CA GLN A 71 -4.45 13.70 -9.14
C GLN A 71 -4.11 13.26 -10.57
N GLY A 72 -3.38 14.08 -11.33
CA GLY A 72 -3.03 13.78 -12.71
C GLY A 72 -4.20 13.83 -13.70
N ASN A 73 -4.03 13.16 -14.84
CA ASN A 73 -5.05 12.99 -15.86
C ASN A 73 -5.81 11.68 -15.65
N SER A 74 -6.94 11.75 -14.94
CA SER A 74 -7.82 10.60 -14.68
C SER A 74 -8.48 10.02 -15.95
N GLY A 75 -8.32 10.64 -17.12
CA GLY A 75 -8.69 10.01 -18.40
C GLY A 75 -7.85 8.77 -18.74
N TYR A 76 -6.70 8.58 -18.06
CA TYR A 76 -5.95 7.34 -18.13
C TYR A 76 -6.37 6.37 -17.02
N VAL A 77 -6.75 5.15 -17.39
CA VAL A 77 -7.21 4.10 -16.47
C VAL A 77 -6.26 3.89 -15.28
N PHE A 78 -4.95 3.78 -15.53
CA PHE A 78 -3.97 3.55 -14.45
C PHE A 78 -3.83 4.75 -13.47
N VAL A 79 -4.19 5.95 -13.90
CA VAL A 79 -4.22 7.15 -13.03
C VAL A 79 -5.46 7.13 -12.17
N ASP A 80 -6.62 6.84 -12.76
CA ASP A 80 -7.89 6.69 -12.04
C ASP A 80 -7.82 5.56 -11.00
N GLU A 81 -7.34 4.37 -11.39
CA GLU A 81 -7.09 3.25 -10.48
C GLU A 81 -6.14 3.65 -9.34
N GLY A 82 -5.04 4.35 -9.65
CA GLY A 82 -4.13 4.85 -8.62
C GLY A 82 -4.79 5.83 -7.65
N ASN A 83 -5.64 6.73 -8.15
CA ASN A 83 -6.38 7.68 -7.32
C ASN A 83 -7.40 6.97 -6.41
N LYS A 84 -8.10 5.95 -6.92
CA LYS A 84 -9.01 5.08 -6.14
C LYS A 84 -8.26 4.28 -5.07
N LEU A 85 -7.12 3.70 -5.41
CA LEU A 85 -6.29 2.96 -4.45
C LEU A 85 -5.76 3.88 -3.34
N SER A 86 -5.22 5.05 -3.70
CA SER A 86 -4.76 6.08 -2.75
C SER A 86 -5.87 6.52 -1.80
N SER A 87 -7.08 6.65 -2.33
CA SER A 87 -8.30 7.00 -1.59
C SER A 87 -8.73 5.94 -0.57
N ARG A 88 -8.68 4.67 -0.97
CA ARG A 88 -9.03 3.52 -0.12
C ARG A 88 -8.02 3.32 0.99
N VAL A 89 -6.73 3.41 0.67
CA VAL A 89 -5.69 3.35 1.70
C VAL A 89 -5.81 4.51 2.68
N ALA A 90 -6.12 5.73 2.22
CA ALA A 90 -6.36 6.84 3.14
C ALA A 90 -7.48 6.55 4.15
N ALA A 91 -8.59 5.94 3.69
CA ALA A 91 -9.67 5.51 4.58
C ALA A 91 -9.23 4.40 5.56
N MET A 92 -8.43 3.43 5.09
CA MET A 92 -7.85 2.38 5.94
C MET A 92 -6.95 2.97 7.04
N LEU A 93 -6.20 4.04 6.78
CA LEU A 93 -5.36 4.68 7.79
C LEU A 93 -6.19 5.36 8.90
N TYR A 94 -7.30 6.00 8.54
CA TYR A 94 -8.24 6.53 9.55
C TYR A 94 -8.82 5.41 10.41
N LEU A 95 -9.19 4.28 9.80
CA LEU A 95 -9.67 3.11 10.52
C LEU A 95 -8.59 2.53 11.46
N CYS A 96 -7.34 2.40 10.98
CA CYS A 96 -6.21 1.99 11.82
C CYS A 96 -6.01 2.93 13.01
N ALA A 97 -6.07 4.24 12.79
CA ALA A 97 -5.92 5.24 13.84
C ALA A 97 -7.03 5.14 14.89
N TRP A 98 -8.29 5.02 14.44
CA TRP A 98 -9.45 4.86 15.32
C TRP A 98 -9.34 3.59 16.18
N LYS A 99 -8.84 2.49 15.60
CA LYS A 99 -8.57 1.23 16.31
C LYS A 99 -7.27 1.22 17.12
N LYS A 100 -6.55 2.35 17.21
CA LYS A 100 -5.26 2.47 17.89
C LYS A 100 -4.22 1.45 17.39
N LEU A 101 -4.24 1.15 16.08
CA LEU A 101 -3.26 0.28 15.43
C LEU A 101 -2.01 1.07 15.07
N VAL A 102 -0.87 0.39 14.98
CA VAL A 102 0.33 0.94 14.36
C VAL A 102 0.20 0.71 12.85
N TRP A 103 0.33 1.74 12.04
CA TRP A 103 0.32 1.59 10.59
C TRP A 103 1.66 2.01 9.99
N LEU A 104 2.05 1.36 8.90
CA LEU A 104 3.24 1.71 8.12
C LEU A 104 2.85 1.71 6.63
N VAL A 105 2.94 2.87 5.99
CA VAL A 105 2.78 3.00 4.55
C VAL A 105 4.14 3.14 3.91
N GLU A 106 4.37 2.39 2.83
CA GLU A 106 5.59 2.48 2.03
C GLU A 106 5.29 2.96 0.60
N GLN A 107 6.13 3.87 0.10
CA GLN A 107 6.25 4.21 -1.32
C GLN A 107 7.70 4.32 -1.78
N PRO A 108 7.99 4.13 -3.08
CA PRO A 108 9.25 4.59 -3.65
C PRO A 108 9.46 6.08 -3.38
N ASP A 109 10.70 6.47 -3.10
CA ASP A 109 11.00 7.87 -2.85
C ASP A 109 10.76 8.74 -4.11
N GLY A 110 10.35 9.98 -3.90
CA GLY A 110 9.86 10.86 -4.97
C GLY A 110 8.42 10.59 -5.44
N SER A 111 7.70 9.68 -4.79
CA SER A 111 6.27 9.45 -5.05
C SER A 111 5.44 10.73 -4.88
N PHE A 112 4.45 10.91 -5.76
CA PHE A 112 3.44 11.97 -5.68
C PHE A 112 2.31 11.68 -4.70
N LEU A 113 2.25 10.46 -4.15
CA LEU A 113 1.20 10.05 -3.22
C LEU A 113 0.99 11.04 -2.05
N PRO A 114 2.05 11.56 -1.38
CA PRO A 114 1.86 12.47 -0.26
C PRO A 114 1.18 13.77 -0.65
N ARG A 115 1.28 14.19 -1.93
CA ARG A 115 0.68 15.42 -2.45
C ARG A 115 -0.81 15.28 -2.76
N MET A 116 -1.37 14.08 -2.66
CA MET A 116 -2.79 13.86 -2.86
C MET A 116 -3.61 14.57 -1.78
N PRO A 117 -4.74 15.22 -2.10
CA PRO A 117 -5.53 15.97 -1.11
C PRO A 117 -5.88 15.16 0.14
N ARG A 118 -6.31 13.91 -0.02
CA ARG A 118 -6.66 13.01 1.09
C ARG A 118 -5.47 12.70 2.01
N TRP A 119 -4.26 12.68 1.46
CA TRP A 119 -3.04 12.47 2.23
C TRP A 119 -2.64 13.72 3.01
N GLN A 120 -2.83 14.91 2.41
CA GLN A 120 -2.69 16.17 3.13
C GLN A 120 -3.65 16.24 4.32
N THR A 121 -4.91 15.80 4.15
CA THR A 121 -5.86 15.69 5.26
C THR A 121 -5.37 14.76 6.36
N ILE A 122 -4.78 13.60 6.03
CA ILE A 122 -4.17 12.70 7.03
C ILE A 122 -3.05 13.42 7.79
N TRP A 123 -2.13 14.10 7.09
CA TRP A 123 -1.03 14.81 7.72
C TRP A 123 -1.47 15.96 8.63
N THR A 124 -2.63 16.56 8.35
CA THR A 124 -3.21 17.60 9.20
C THR A 124 -3.91 17.04 10.44
N ASN A 125 -4.54 15.85 10.32
CA ASN A 125 -5.41 15.31 11.37
C ASN A 125 -4.75 14.24 12.23
N MET A 126 -3.57 13.74 11.84
CA MET A 126 -2.90 12.64 12.51
C MET A 126 -1.41 12.92 12.60
N GLU A 127 -0.82 12.62 13.75
CA GLU A 127 0.63 12.61 13.89
C GLU A 127 1.21 11.48 13.03
N ALA A 128 2.11 11.86 12.14
CA ALA A 128 2.77 10.94 11.23
C ALA A 128 4.26 11.26 11.13
N PHE A 129 5.07 10.24 11.35
CA PHE A 129 6.51 10.28 11.18
C PHE A 129 6.87 9.78 9.79
N SER A 130 7.94 10.32 9.21
CA SER A 130 8.43 9.88 7.91
C SER A 130 9.91 9.49 7.97
N GLY A 131 10.26 8.48 7.19
CA GLY A 131 11.62 7.99 7.08
C GLY A 131 11.95 7.53 5.67
N ILE A 132 13.19 7.13 5.48
CA ILE A 132 13.66 6.54 4.24
C ILE A 132 14.37 5.23 4.56
N PHE A 133 14.32 4.29 3.61
CA PHE A 133 15.18 3.12 3.68
C PHE A 133 15.50 2.61 2.28
N TYR A 134 16.58 1.85 2.14
CA TYR A 134 16.93 1.16 0.92
C TYR A 134 16.53 -0.30 1.00
N MET A 135 15.70 -0.77 0.06
CA MET A 135 15.27 -2.18 0.04
C MET A 135 16.47 -3.14 -0.15
N GLY A 136 17.53 -2.68 -0.83
CA GLY A 136 18.77 -3.44 -0.96
C GLY A 136 19.44 -3.78 0.37
N ALA A 137 19.27 -2.96 1.42
CA ALA A 137 19.78 -3.26 2.77
C ALA A 137 19.04 -4.44 3.43
N PHE A 138 17.86 -4.79 2.89
CA PHE A 138 17.09 -5.98 3.23
C PHE A 138 17.25 -7.08 2.18
N GLY A 139 18.32 -7.08 1.38
CA GLY A 139 18.56 -8.12 0.36
C GLY A 139 17.74 -7.96 -0.92
N GLY A 140 17.14 -6.79 -1.15
CA GLY A 140 16.48 -6.49 -2.42
C GLY A 140 17.50 -6.42 -3.57
N PRO A 141 17.11 -6.79 -4.80
CA PRO A 141 18.03 -6.88 -5.94
C PRO A 141 18.47 -5.51 -6.48
N THR A 142 17.93 -4.41 -5.95
CA THR A 142 18.20 -3.06 -6.44
C THR A 142 18.35 -2.09 -5.28
N PRO A 143 19.13 -1.00 -5.43
CA PRO A 143 19.28 0.03 -4.42
C PRO A 143 18.10 1.00 -4.42
N LYS A 144 16.87 0.47 -4.51
CA LYS A 144 15.67 1.29 -4.56
C LYS A 144 15.47 1.94 -3.20
N ARG A 145 15.45 3.28 -3.21
CA ARG A 145 15.10 4.09 -2.03
C ARG A 145 13.59 4.16 -1.89
N HIS A 146 13.11 3.85 -0.70
CA HIS A 146 11.73 3.93 -0.30
C HIS A 146 11.58 5.00 0.77
N ARG A 147 10.40 5.60 0.81
CA ARG A 147 9.93 6.51 1.84
C ARG A 147 8.79 5.81 2.57
N VAL A 148 8.81 5.95 3.89
CA VAL A 148 7.77 5.39 4.76
C VAL A 148 7.09 6.50 5.54
N TRP A 149 5.84 6.23 5.90
CA TRP A 149 5.07 7.01 6.85
C TRP A 149 4.45 6.08 7.88
N SER A 150 4.43 6.50 9.14
CA SER A 150 3.83 5.74 10.23
C SER A 150 3.36 6.67 11.34
N ASN A 151 2.38 6.25 12.13
CA ASN A 151 2.08 6.86 13.44
C ASN A 151 3.05 6.41 14.55
N SER A 152 4.06 5.58 14.27
CA SER A 152 5.06 5.15 15.24
C SER A 152 6.45 5.69 14.89
N LYS A 153 6.92 6.66 15.68
CA LYS A 153 8.28 7.21 15.53
C LYS A 153 9.35 6.14 15.72
N LYS A 154 9.18 5.28 16.74
CA LYS A 154 10.10 4.17 17.03
C LYS A 154 10.27 3.22 15.82
N LEU A 155 9.18 2.90 15.13
CA LEU A 155 9.23 2.06 13.93
C LEU A 155 10.00 2.73 12.79
N VAL A 156 9.73 4.03 12.56
CA VAL A 156 10.39 4.81 11.51
C VAL A 156 11.88 5.00 11.80
N ASP A 157 12.23 5.32 13.05
CA ASP A 157 13.62 5.46 13.49
C ASP A 157 14.37 4.15 13.33
N ALA A 158 13.79 3.02 13.73
CA ALA A 158 14.41 1.69 13.57
C ALA A 158 14.67 1.36 12.08
N LEU A 159 13.74 1.70 11.18
CA LEU A 159 13.94 1.54 9.74
C LEU A 159 15.07 2.42 9.21
N ASN A 160 15.09 3.70 9.62
CA ASN A 160 16.13 4.65 9.24
C ASN A 160 17.51 4.23 9.74
N GLU A 161 17.61 3.76 10.98
CA GLU A 161 18.85 3.28 11.58
C GLU A 161 19.37 2.04 10.85
N ARG A 162 18.48 1.07 10.57
CA ARG A 162 18.87 -0.18 9.91
C ARG A 162 19.23 0.00 8.44
N ALA A 163 18.52 0.86 7.72
CA ALA A 163 18.53 0.85 6.26
C ALA A 163 18.37 2.25 5.63
N GLY A 164 18.44 3.35 6.40
CA GLY A 164 18.27 4.72 5.91
C GLY A 164 19.42 5.23 5.06
N HIS A 165 20.59 4.58 5.15
CA HIS A 165 21.76 4.90 4.34
C HIS A 165 22.26 3.66 3.59
N MET A 166 22.78 3.89 2.37
CA MET A 166 23.49 2.91 1.56
C MET A 166 24.57 3.65 0.80
N SER A 167 25.83 3.21 0.89
CA SER A 167 26.96 3.86 0.23
C SER A 167 26.83 3.80 -1.29
N ARG A 168 27.50 4.72 -2.01
CA ARG A 168 27.48 4.73 -3.49
C ARG A 168 28.02 3.43 -4.08
N ASP A 169 29.04 2.85 -3.46
CA ASP A 169 29.65 1.60 -3.90
C ASP A 169 28.68 0.42 -3.75
N GLU A 170 27.97 0.32 -2.62
CA GLU A 170 26.91 -0.68 -2.43
C GLU A 170 25.77 -0.48 -3.43
N GLN A 171 25.35 0.77 -3.65
CA GLN A 171 24.33 1.08 -4.65
C GLN A 171 24.77 0.64 -6.06
N GLN A 172 26.02 0.88 -6.43
CA GLN A 172 26.57 0.50 -7.74
C GLN A 172 26.68 -1.02 -7.89
N LYS A 173 27.12 -1.73 -6.85
CA LYS A 173 27.15 -3.21 -6.81
C LYS A 173 25.77 -3.84 -7.01
N LEU A 174 24.72 -3.26 -6.43
CA LEU A 174 23.35 -3.76 -6.63
C LEU A 174 22.81 -3.35 -8.01
N ALA A 175 23.06 -2.11 -8.45
CA ALA A 175 22.56 -1.61 -9.73
C ALA A 175 23.14 -2.34 -10.95
N SER A 176 24.36 -2.89 -10.85
CA SER A 176 24.95 -3.71 -11.91
C SER A 176 24.27 -5.07 -12.05
N SER A 177 23.67 -5.61 -10.99
CA SER A 177 23.02 -6.92 -11.00
C SER A 177 21.68 -6.92 -11.73
N THR A 178 20.88 -5.85 -11.59
CA THR A 178 19.50 -5.82 -12.09
C THR A 178 19.16 -4.44 -12.67
N GLN A 179 19.09 -4.35 -13.99
CA GLN A 179 18.63 -3.13 -14.67
C GLN A 179 17.09 -3.11 -14.76
N LEU A 180 16.45 -2.20 -14.03
CA LEU A 180 14.99 -2.01 -14.09
C LEU A 180 14.50 -1.14 -15.26
N VAL A 181 15.39 -0.30 -15.82
CA VAL A 181 15.05 0.64 -16.88
C VAL A 181 16.07 0.59 -18.01
N THR A 182 15.58 0.64 -19.24
CA THR A 182 16.38 0.86 -20.44
C THR A 182 16.43 2.36 -20.71
N LYS A 183 17.63 2.92 -20.82
CA LYS A 183 17.86 4.31 -21.21
C LYS A 183 18.01 4.36 -22.73
N TYR A 184 17.32 5.27 -23.40
CA TYR A 184 17.47 5.49 -24.85
C TYR A 184 17.38 6.97 -25.17
N VAL A 185 17.92 7.37 -26.32
CA VAL A 185 17.77 8.72 -26.86
C VAL A 185 16.71 8.65 -27.96
N ASP A 186 15.69 9.48 -27.87
CA ASP A 186 14.65 9.53 -28.90
C ASP A 186 15.14 10.24 -30.18
N ARG A 187 14.31 10.26 -31.22
CA ARG A 187 14.64 10.90 -32.52
C ARG A 187 14.91 12.41 -32.41
N ASN A 188 14.52 13.04 -31.31
CA ASN A 188 14.72 14.46 -31.04
C ASN A 188 15.95 14.73 -30.16
N GLY A 189 16.79 13.71 -29.90
CA GLY A 189 17.95 13.84 -29.02
C GLY A 189 17.62 13.85 -27.52
N ALA A 190 16.35 13.64 -27.14
CA ALA A 190 15.97 13.66 -25.72
C ALA A 190 16.22 12.30 -25.06
N LYS A 191 16.82 12.31 -23.87
CA LYS A 191 17.02 11.11 -23.05
C LYS A 191 15.68 10.64 -22.49
N ARG A 192 15.34 9.38 -22.74
CA ARG A 192 14.14 8.69 -22.30
C ARG A 192 14.47 7.44 -21.51
N PHE A 193 13.48 6.98 -20.75
CA PHE A 193 13.56 5.79 -19.92
C PHE A 193 12.37 4.90 -20.22
N GLN A 194 12.61 3.59 -20.37
CA GLN A 194 11.56 2.58 -20.50
C GLN A 194 11.75 1.53 -19.41
N GLY A 195 10.73 1.33 -18.59
CA GLY A 195 10.75 0.27 -17.58
C GLY A 195 10.72 -1.12 -18.20
N LYS A 196 11.58 -2.03 -17.72
CA LYS A 196 11.50 -3.46 -18.04
C LYS A 196 10.39 -4.07 -17.19
N ARG A 197 9.24 -4.35 -17.81
CA ARG A 197 7.99 -4.74 -17.11
C ARG A 197 8.20 -5.88 -16.11
N ASP A 198 8.88 -6.95 -16.51
CA ASP A 198 9.03 -8.14 -15.67
C ASP A 198 9.99 -7.89 -14.50
N ALA A 199 11.12 -7.21 -14.74
CA ALA A 199 12.05 -6.82 -13.69
C ALA A 199 11.39 -5.84 -12.70
N LEU A 200 10.58 -4.90 -13.21
CA LEU A 200 9.82 -3.98 -12.36
C LEU A 200 8.78 -4.72 -11.52
N ARG A 201 8.06 -5.69 -12.10
CA ARG A 201 7.09 -6.51 -11.37
C ARG A 201 7.78 -7.37 -10.31
N ALA A 202 8.90 -8.02 -10.64
CA ALA A 202 9.69 -8.79 -9.68
C ALA A 202 10.22 -7.93 -8.53
N SER A 203 10.57 -6.66 -8.80
CA SER A 203 11.03 -5.71 -7.78
C SER A 203 9.92 -5.20 -6.83
N GLN A 204 8.66 -5.59 -7.03
CA GLN A 204 7.55 -5.21 -6.14
C GLN A 204 7.42 -6.14 -4.93
N THR A 205 8.07 -7.30 -4.93
CA THR A 205 7.99 -8.27 -3.84
C THR A 205 8.89 -7.85 -2.68
N TYR A 206 8.35 -7.83 -1.47
CA TYR A 206 9.14 -7.62 -0.26
C TYR A 206 10.05 -8.81 0.02
N THR A 207 11.24 -8.50 0.55
CA THR A 207 12.17 -9.56 0.94
C THR A 207 11.78 -10.17 2.28
N LYS A 208 12.18 -11.43 2.49
CA LYS A 208 12.00 -12.11 3.78
C LYS A 208 12.72 -11.38 4.92
N GLN A 209 13.87 -10.76 4.66
CA GLN A 209 14.59 -9.98 5.67
C GLN A 209 13.80 -8.74 6.10
N PHE A 210 13.14 -8.05 5.16
CA PHE A 210 12.30 -6.89 5.49
C PHE A 210 11.12 -7.28 6.37
N GLY A 211 10.39 -8.34 6.01
CA GLY A 211 9.28 -8.87 6.82
C GLY A 211 9.73 -9.26 8.23
N LYS A 212 10.82 -10.03 8.35
CA LYS A 212 11.40 -10.41 9.66
C LYS A 212 11.77 -9.20 10.52
N PHE A 213 12.34 -8.17 9.90
CA PHE A 213 12.69 -6.94 10.59
C PHE A 213 11.45 -6.24 11.15
N LEU A 214 10.43 -6.03 10.32
CA LEU A 214 9.18 -5.38 10.75
C LEU A 214 8.49 -6.16 11.87
N THR A 215 8.42 -7.49 11.79
CA THR A 215 7.85 -8.32 12.86
C THR A 215 8.62 -8.15 14.16
N ARG A 216 9.96 -8.16 14.13
CA ARG A 216 10.77 -7.96 15.33
C ARG A 216 10.53 -6.60 15.97
N VAL A 217 10.51 -5.54 15.16
CA VAL A 217 10.23 -4.18 15.67
C VAL A 217 8.82 -4.11 16.23
N ALA A 218 7.81 -4.63 15.53
CA ALA A 218 6.44 -4.68 16.01
C ALA A 218 6.31 -5.39 17.35
N MET A 219 6.94 -6.55 17.51
CA MET A 219 6.97 -7.28 18.78
C MET A 219 7.62 -6.46 19.91
N SER A 220 8.69 -5.71 19.62
CA SER A 220 9.33 -4.83 20.62
C SER A 220 8.51 -3.60 21.01
N LEU A 221 7.58 -3.16 20.14
CA LEU A 221 6.64 -2.09 20.45
C LEU A 221 5.55 -2.56 21.42
N HIS A 222 5.25 -3.86 21.40
CA HIS A 222 4.22 -4.52 22.21
C HIS A 222 4.71 -5.00 23.58
N ASN A 223 5.67 -4.33 24.21
CA ASN A 223 6.15 -4.69 25.56
C ASN A 223 5.09 -4.58 26.70
N ASP A 224 3.80 -4.44 26.37
CA ASP A 224 2.68 -4.68 27.27
C ASP A 224 2.11 -6.09 27.01
N ASN A 225 2.00 -6.90 28.07
CA ASN A 225 1.51 -8.29 28.16
C ASN A 225 0.10 -8.57 27.59
N THR A 226 -0.29 -7.94 26.49
CA THR A 226 -1.49 -8.29 25.75
C THR A 226 -1.17 -9.56 24.96
N PRO A 227 -1.78 -10.72 25.29
CA PRO A 227 -1.64 -11.88 24.45
C PRO A 227 -2.09 -11.47 23.04
N GLY A 228 -1.23 -11.71 22.05
CA GLY A 228 -1.58 -11.49 20.66
C GLY A 228 -2.90 -12.20 20.35
N PRO A 229 -3.67 -11.72 19.35
CA PRO A 229 -4.93 -12.35 19.01
C PRO A 229 -4.69 -13.83 18.76
N LYS A 230 -5.32 -14.69 19.57
CA LYS A 230 -5.37 -16.13 19.31
C LYS A 230 -6.24 -16.32 18.07
N HIS A 231 -5.64 -16.20 16.90
CA HIS A 231 -6.33 -16.54 15.67
C HIS A 231 -6.40 -18.06 15.55
N PRO A 232 -7.59 -18.66 15.41
CA PRO A 232 -7.72 -19.98 14.82
C PRO A 232 -7.52 -19.82 13.31
N CYS A 233 -6.28 -19.58 12.87
CA CYS A 233 -5.96 -19.49 11.44
C CYS A 233 -5.66 -20.86 10.85
N ASP A 234 -6.54 -21.82 11.10
CA ASP A 234 -6.71 -22.95 10.19
C ASP A 234 -7.78 -22.52 9.19
N LEU A 235 -7.40 -21.67 8.24
CA LEU A 235 -8.27 -21.35 7.11
C LEU A 235 -8.51 -22.66 6.34
N PRO A 236 -9.76 -23.08 6.17
CA PRO A 236 -10.04 -24.31 5.43
C PRO A 236 -9.54 -24.15 3.99
N ASN A 237 -8.62 -25.01 3.57
CA ASN A 237 -8.00 -24.96 2.23
C ASN A 237 -8.99 -25.35 1.10
N ASP A 238 -10.17 -25.83 1.46
CA ASP A 238 -11.23 -26.31 0.58
C ASP A 238 -12.30 -25.25 0.27
N LEU A 239 -12.30 -24.11 0.97
CA LEU A 239 -13.29 -23.05 0.75
C LEU A 239 -12.83 -22.04 -0.30
N THR A 240 -13.78 -21.61 -1.14
CA THR A 240 -13.60 -20.47 -2.05
C THR A 240 -13.53 -19.17 -1.27
N ASP A 241 -12.92 -18.11 -1.83
CA ASP A 241 -12.86 -16.81 -1.15
C ASP A 241 -14.25 -16.19 -0.87
N PHE A 242 -15.26 -16.52 -1.69
CA PHE A 242 -16.65 -16.10 -1.41
C PHE A 242 -17.19 -16.83 -0.19
N GLU A 243 -16.94 -18.13 -0.06
CA GLU A 243 -17.32 -18.90 1.12
C GLU A 243 -16.51 -18.48 2.34
N LEU A 244 -15.22 -18.14 2.19
CA LEU A 244 -14.42 -17.53 3.25
C LEU A 244 -14.99 -16.16 3.65
N PHE A 245 -15.39 -15.33 2.69
CA PHE A 245 -16.03 -14.05 2.94
C PHE A 245 -17.37 -14.23 3.66
N GLU A 246 -18.26 -15.10 3.19
CA GLU A 246 -19.52 -15.39 3.87
C GLU A 246 -19.28 -15.97 5.27
N LYS A 247 -18.43 -16.98 5.40
CA LYS A 247 -18.14 -17.65 6.67
C LYS A 247 -17.54 -16.73 7.71
N PHE A 248 -16.56 -15.90 7.33
CA PHE A 248 -15.83 -15.10 8.31
C PHE A 248 -16.35 -13.67 8.42
N CYS A 249 -16.93 -13.10 7.36
CA CYS A 249 -17.37 -11.70 7.32
C CYS A 249 -18.90 -11.54 7.40
N VAL A 250 -19.70 -12.52 6.95
CA VAL A 250 -21.17 -12.45 7.00
C VAL A 250 -21.73 -13.19 8.22
N GLN A 251 -21.27 -14.42 8.50
CA GLN A 251 -21.82 -15.22 9.61
C GLN A 251 -21.49 -14.65 11.01
N SER A 252 -20.44 -13.84 11.15
CA SER A 252 -20.13 -13.14 12.41
C SER A 252 -21.13 -12.03 12.79
N SER A 253 -22.06 -11.68 11.90
CA SER A 253 -23.14 -10.72 12.18
C SER A 253 -24.44 -11.37 12.69
N GLY A 254 -24.59 -12.70 12.55
CA GLY A 254 -25.85 -13.41 12.85
C GLY A 254 -26.12 -13.64 14.35
N GLU A 255 -25.09 -13.73 15.20
CA GLU A 255 -25.27 -13.98 16.64
C GLU A 255 -25.17 -12.71 17.51
N GLY A 256 -24.90 -11.55 16.91
CA GLY A 256 -24.68 -10.27 17.62
C GLY A 256 -25.77 -9.22 17.44
N LEU A 257 -26.60 -9.32 16.40
CA LEU A 257 -27.60 -8.29 16.08
C LEU A 257 -28.85 -8.35 16.96
N ASP A 258 -29.18 -9.49 17.55
CA ASP A 258 -30.29 -9.63 18.51
C ASP A 258 -29.99 -8.99 19.90
N ARG A 259 -28.77 -8.47 20.12
CA ARG A 259 -28.39 -7.77 21.37
C ARG A 259 -28.31 -6.25 21.27
N LEU A 260 -28.59 -5.67 20.09
CA LEU A 260 -28.72 -4.21 19.92
C LEU A 260 -30.18 -3.77 19.92
N GLY A 261 -30.97 -4.35 20.83
CA GLY A 261 -32.34 -3.89 21.11
C GLY A 261 -32.38 -2.41 21.48
N ASP A 262 -33.18 -1.66 20.73
CA ASP A 262 -33.98 -0.49 21.12
C ASP A 262 -33.28 0.80 21.61
N GLY A 263 -31.95 0.85 21.74
CA GLY A 263 -31.27 2.02 22.34
C GLY A 263 -30.88 3.19 21.43
N TRP A 264 -31.07 3.10 20.10
CA TRP A 264 -30.49 4.08 19.15
C TRP A 264 -31.45 5.17 18.64
N ALA A 265 -32.72 5.17 19.06
CA ALA A 265 -33.72 6.09 18.52
C ALA A 265 -33.65 7.53 19.08
N ASP A 266 -32.95 7.78 20.20
CA ASP A 266 -33.03 9.07 20.92
C ASP A 266 -31.77 9.95 20.87
N ALA A 267 -30.77 9.64 20.04
CA ALA A 267 -29.61 10.51 19.90
C ALA A 267 -29.89 11.70 18.96
N THR A 268 -30.57 12.74 19.46
CA THR A 268 -30.60 14.05 18.80
C THR A 268 -29.24 14.71 18.91
N TRP A 269 -28.55 14.88 17.77
CA TRP A 269 -27.31 15.66 17.69
C TRP A 269 -27.66 17.16 17.64
N PRO A 270 -27.08 18.02 18.50
CA PRO A 270 -27.18 19.46 18.32
C PRO A 270 -26.42 19.86 17.04
N MET A 271 -27.08 20.66 16.20
CA MET A 271 -26.49 21.32 15.03
C MET A 271 -25.40 22.30 15.40
#